data_AF-Q9VDR5-F1
#
_entry.id   AF-Q9VDR5-F1
#
_cell.length_a   1.000
_cell.length_b   1.000
_cell.length_c   1.000
_cell.angle_alpha   90.00
_cell.angle_beta   90.00
_cell.angle_gamma   90.00
#
_symmetry.space_group_name_H-M   'P 1'
#
loop_
_entity.id
_entity.type
_entity.pdbx_description
1 polymer ?
#
loop_
_entity_poly.entity_id
_entity_poly.type
_entity_poly.pdbx_seq_one_letter_code
_entity_poly.pdbx_strand_id
1 'polypeptide(L)'
;MNWATIIIAIILLLPASQQSFIRSESVEVKVLSYNPTYDFWFFMPTGRPKVVTQNVQNAYWSARTKGGVCFTDLWFYCATGIEIEE
;
A
#
# COMPACT_ATOMS: atom_id res chain seq x y z
N MET A 1 -44.62 -14.97 -2.45
CA MET A 1 -43.30 -14.99 -3.14
C MET A 1 -42.42 -13.97 -2.44
N ASN A 2 -41.54 -14.40 -1.56
CA ASN A 2 -40.77 -13.50 -0.69
C ASN A 2 -39.66 -12.83 -1.51
N TRP A 3 -39.76 -11.52 -1.73
CA TRP A 3 -38.79 -10.76 -2.57
C TRP A 3 -37.35 -10.83 -2.05
N ALA A 4 -37.16 -11.16 -0.77
CA ALA A 4 -35.86 -11.23 -0.12
C ALA A 4 -34.90 -12.27 -0.73
N THR A 5 -35.40 -13.37 -1.31
CA THR A 5 -34.53 -14.41 -1.89
C THR A 5 -33.93 -14.03 -3.25
N ILE A 6 -34.49 -13.05 -3.96
CA ILE A 6 -34.02 -12.69 -5.32
C ILE A 6 -32.72 -11.86 -5.26
N ILE A 7 -32.53 -11.05 -4.21
CA ILE A 7 -31.41 -10.11 -4.12
C ILE A 7 -30.08 -10.84 -3.84
N ILE A 8 -30.09 -11.90 -3.03
CA ILE A 8 -28.88 -12.65 -2.67
C ILE A 8 -28.34 -13.46 -3.87
N ALA A 9 -29.21 -13.97 -4.74
CA ALA A 9 -28.81 -14.72 -5.93
C ALA A 9 -28.07 -13.86 -6.96
N ILE A 10 -28.42 -12.57 -7.07
CA ILE A 10 -27.80 -11.64 -8.02
C ILE A 10 -26.37 -11.30 -7.60
N ILE A 11 -26.10 -11.18 -6.29
CA ILE A 11 -24.76 -10.90 -5.74
C ILE A 11 -23.77 -12.04 -6.01
N LEU A 12 -24.25 -13.29 -6.04
CA LEU A 12 -23.43 -14.47 -6.36
C LEU A 12 -23.16 -14.65 -7.87
N LEU A 13 -23.96 -14.00 -8.73
CA LEU A 13 -23.78 -14.02 -10.19
C LEU A 13 -22.89 -12.89 -10.71
N LEU A 14 -22.44 -11.98 -9.84
CA LEU A 14 -21.49 -10.95 -10.25
C LEU A 14 -20.17 -11.62 -10.67
N PRO A 15 -19.72 -11.41 -11.91
CA PRO A 15 -18.43 -11.93 -12.34
C PRO A 15 -17.34 -11.34 -11.44
N ALA A 16 -16.37 -12.18 -11.05
CA ALA A 16 -15.25 -11.80 -10.18
C ALA A 16 -14.52 -10.52 -10.64
N SER A 17 -14.67 -10.13 -11.91
CA SER A 17 -14.18 -8.87 -12.47
C SER A 17 -14.73 -7.61 -11.79
N GLN A 18 -15.94 -7.63 -11.21
CA GLN A 18 -16.49 -6.48 -10.47
C GLN A 18 -16.02 -6.41 -9.01
N GLN A 19 -15.58 -7.53 -8.42
CA GLN A 19 -14.98 -7.51 -7.07
C GLN A 19 -13.59 -6.85 -7.06
N SER A 20 -12.86 -6.93 -8.19
CA SER A 20 -11.58 -6.25 -8.38
C SER A 20 -11.70 -4.73 -8.32
N PHE A 21 -12.82 -4.19 -8.80
CA PHE A 21 -13.06 -2.74 -8.83
C PHE A 21 -13.23 -2.18 -7.41
N ILE A 22 -13.93 -2.90 -6.52
CA ILE A 22 -14.12 -2.51 -5.11
C ILE A 22 -12.78 -2.49 -4.34
N ARG A 23 -11.79 -3.30 -4.75
CA ARG A 23 -10.47 -3.30 -4.12
C ARG A 23 -9.59 -2.11 -4.55
N SER A 24 -9.89 -1.47 -5.68
CA SER A 24 -9.00 -0.47 -6.28
C SER A 24 -9.09 0.93 -5.65
N GLU A 25 -10.07 1.21 -4.79
CA GLU A 25 -10.25 2.52 -4.15
C GLU A 25 -9.66 2.61 -2.74
N SER A 26 -9.21 1.51 -2.14
CA SER A 26 -8.42 1.60 -0.91
C SER A 26 -7.02 2.07 -1.28
N VAL A 27 -6.66 3.30 -0.89
CA VAL A 27 -5.30 3.85 -1.02
C VAL A 27 -4.30 2.84 -0.44
N GLU A 28 -3.62 2.12 -1.32
CA GLU A 28 -2.75 1.02 -0.92
C GLU A 28 -1.49 1.58 -0.28
N VAL A 29 -1.38 1.41 1.05
CA VAL A 29 -0.18 1.78 1.80
C VAL A 29 0.94 0.79 1.46
N LYS A 30 2.02 1.30 0.88
CA LYS A 30 3.21 0.54 0.52
C LYS A 30 4.31 0.77 1.54
N VAL A 31 4.98 -0.29 1.99
CA VAL A 31 6.10 -0.19 2.94
C VAL A 31 7.41 -0.17 2.18
N LEU A 32 8.25 0.84 2.43
CA LEU A 32 9.58 0.96 1.86
C LEU A 32 10.55 -0.06 2.48
N SER A 33 11.30 -0.73 1.62
CA SER A 33 12.36 -1.66 1.97
C SER A 33 13.58 -1.46 1.07
N TYR A 34 14.74 -1.92 1.54
CA TYR A 34 16.01 -1.83 0.84
C TYR A 34 16.67 -3.21 0.77
N ASN A 35 17.15 -3.58 -0.41
CA ASN A 35 17.90 -4.80 -0.63
C ASN A 35 19.41 -4.49 -0.70
N PRO A 36 20.20 -4.86 0.33
CA PRO A 36 21.63 -4.54 0.37
C PRO A 36 22.47 -5.36 -0.62
N THR A 37 21.97 -6.50 -1.11
CA THR A 37 22.71 -7.35 -2.08
C THR A 37 22.78 -6.70 -3.45
N TYR A 38 21.73 -5.98 -3.83
CA TYR A 38 21.56 -5.43 -5.18
C TYR A 38 21.44 -3.90 -5.18
N ASP A 39 21.63 -3.28 -4.02
CA ASP A 39 21.59 -1.83 -3.82
C ASP A 39 20.35 -1.16 -4.44
N PHE A 40 19.16 -1.62 -4.07
CA PHE A 40 17.91 -1.01 -4.55
C PHE A 40 16.80 -0.92 -3.51
N TRP A 41 15.96 0.10 -3.71
CA TRP A 41 14.73 0.37 -2.97
C TRP A 41 13.53 -0.32 -3.62
N PHE A 42 12.64 -0.87 -2.80
CA PHE A 42 11.41 -1.51 -3.25
C PHE A 42 10.27 -1.32 -2.26
N PHE A 43 9.06 -1.55 -2.73
CA PHE A 43 7.87 -1.59 -1.89
C PHE A 43 7.51 -3.02 -1.54
N MET A 44 7.09 -3.24 -0.30
CA MET A 44 6.40 -4.44 0.11
C MET A 44 4.87 -4.25 0.00
N PRO A 45 4.13 -5.26 -0.48
CA PRO A 45 4.62 -6.55 -0.97
C PRO A 45 5.22 -6.48 -2.39
N THR A 46 4.85 -5.49 -3.20
CA THR A 46 5.32 -5.36 -4.58
C THR A 46 5.51 -3.91 -5.00
N GLY A 47 6.32 -3.69 -6.03
CA GLY A 47 6.54 -2.39 -6.66
C GLY A 47 7.89 -1.76 -6.33
N ARG A 48 8.19 -0.65 -7.02
CA ARG A 48 9.44 0.10 -6.88
C ARG A 48 9.16 1.59 -6.91
N PRO A 49 9.68 2.39 -5.97
CA PRO A 49 9.60 3.84 -6.06
C PRO A 49 10.40 4.36 -7.25
N LYS A 50 9.93 5.44 -7.89
CA LYS A 50 10.67 6.12 -8.98
C LYS A 50 11.93 6.79 -8.44
N VAL A 51 11.81 7.45 -7.29
CA VAL A 51 12.86 8.18 -6.59
C VAL A 51 12.69 7.93 -5.10
N VAL A 52 13.81 7.85 -4.38
CA VAL A 52 13.85 7.86 -2.91
C VAL A 52 14.84 8.95 -2.51
N THR A 53 14.33 10.12 -2.13
CA THR A 53 15.20 11.27 -1.81
C THR A 53 16.08 10.97 -0.60
N GLN A 54 17.16 11.72 -0.43
CA GLN A 54 18.08 11.50 0.70
C GLN A 54 17.36 11.59 2.05
N ASN A 55 16.35 12.47 2.19
CA ASN A 55 15.54 12.58 3.39
C ASN A 55 14.76 11.30 3.66
N VAL A 56 14.12 10.72 2.65
CA VAL A 56 13.40 9.45 2.76
C VAL A 56 14.34 8.30 3.12
N GLN A 57 15.55 8.26 2.54
CA GLN A 57 16.56 7.26 2.89
C GLN A 57 17.00 7.39 4.36
N ASN A 58 17.27 8.62 4.83
CA ASN A 58 17.64 8.90 6.21
C ASN A 58 16.50 8.50 7.18
N ALA A 59 15.25 8.79 6.81
CA ALA A 59 14.07 8.40 7.56
C ALA A 59 13.92 6.87 7.63
N TYR A 60 14.15 6.16 6.52
CA TYR A 60 14.15 4.70 6.48
C TYR A 60 15.17 4.13 7.46
N TRP A 61 16.42 4.57 7.39
CA TRP A 61 17.47 4.06 8.28
C TRP A 61 17.16 4.32 9.75
N SER A 62 16.55 5.48 10.06
CA SER A 62 16.15 5.86 11.41
C SER A 62 14.94 5.09 11.96
N ALA A 63 14.04 4.65 11.07
CA ALA A 63 12.76 4.02 11.42
C ALA A 63 12.69 2.51 11.11
N ARG A 64 13.71 1.91 10.50
CA ARG A 64 13.67 0.51 10.02
C ARG A 64 13.32 -0.53 11.09
N THR A 65 13.63 -0.27 12.36
CA THR A 65 13.28 -1.14 13.50
C THR A 65 12.07 -0.61 14.31
N LYS A 66 11.44 0.47 13.85
CA LYS A 66 10.36 1.21 14.52
C LYS A 66 9.12 1.36 13.61
N GLY A 67 8.87 0.36 12.76
CA GLY A 67 7.73 0.34 11.84
C GLY A 67 8.05 0.71 10.39
N GLY A 68 9.17 1.40 10.12
CA GLY A 68 9.61 1.73 8.77
C GLY A 68 8.97 2.98 8.17
N VAL A 69 9.13 3.12 6.86
CA VAL A 69 8.63 4.24 6.05
C VAL A 69 7.60 3.72 5.08
N CYS A 70 6.49 4.44 4.95
CA CYS A 70 5.33 4.08 4.16
C CYS A 70 5.09 5.12 3.06
N PHE A 71 4.38 4.70 2.01
CA PHE A 71 4.05 5.52 0.85
C PHE A 71 2.62 5.25 0.38
N THR A 72 1.90 6.32 0.05
CA THR A 72 0.63 6.29 -0.67
C THR A 72 0.72 7.22 -1.88
N ASP A 73 0.64 8.52 -1.62
CA ASP A 73 0.97 9.64 -2.51
C ASP A 73 2.11 10.51 -1.94
N LEU A 74 2.36 10.40 -0.64
CA LEU A 74 3.43 11.06 0.11
C LEU A 74 4.16 10.03 0.98
N TRP A 75 5.37 10.38 1.43
CA TRP A 75 6.15 9.56 2.36
C TRP A 75 5.79 9.88 3.81
N PHE A 76 5.66 8.86 4.65
CA PHE A 76 5.39 9.03 6.07
C PHE A 76 5.98 7.90 6.91
N TYR A 77 6.18 8.14 8.20
CA TYR A 77 6.56 7.07 9.13
C TYR A 77 5.38 6.14 9.37
N CYS A 78 5.54 4.84 9.09
CA CYS A 78 4.45 3.87 9.20
C CYS A 78 3.83 3.82 10.60
N ALA A 79 4.65 4.02 11.65
CA ALA A 79 4.20 3.91 13.04
C ALA A 79 3.44 5.14 13.54
N THR A 80 3.73 6.34 13.01
CA THR A 80 3.18 7.60 13.55
C THR A 80 2.24 8.32 12.58
N GLY A 81 2.30 8.00 11.28
CA GLY A 81 1.58 8.76 10.25
C GLY A 81 2.17 10.14 9.97
N ILE A 82 3.30 10.50 10.61
CA ILE A 82 3.95 11.80 10.39
C ILE A 82 4.62 11.78 9.01
N GLU A 83 4.29 12.79 8.20
CA GLU A 83 4.86 13.01 6.87
C GLU A 83 6.38 13.26 6.92
N ILE A 84 7.07 12.82 5.88
CA ILE A 84 8.50 13.03 5.66
C ILE A 84 8.63 14.05 4.52
N GLU A 85 9.19 15.21 4.83
CA GLU A 85 9.49 16.24 3.83
C GLU A 85 10.61 15.78 2.88
N GLU A 86 10.35 15.82 1.57
CA GLU A 86 11.23 15.28 0.53
C GLU A 86 12.46 16.13 0.21
#